data_AF-A0A3D1GRL1-F1
#
_entry.id   AF-A0A3D1GRL1-F1
#
_cell.length_a   1.000
_cell.length_b   1.000
_cell.length_c   1.000
_cell.angle_alpha   90.00
_cell.angle_beta   90.00
_cell.angle_gamma   90.00
#
_symmetry.space_group_name_H-M   'P 1'
#
loop_
_entity.id
_entity.type
_entity.pdbx_description
1 polymer ?
#
loop_
_entity_poly.entity_id
_entity_poly.type
_entity_poly.pdbx_seq_one_letter_code
_entity_poly.pdbx_strand_id
1 'polypeptide(L)'
;MAQDTVLIGAFAFFAIGGAIWLILNRLQTSDLPDRVKRLITYGLLGLVVAVAIYVFSWHSQTYKDNYTKTSAVITSAVNRLV
;
A
#
# COMPACT_ATOMS: atom_id res chain seq x y z
N MET A 1 -13.41 6.13 -14.33
CA MET A 1 -13.22 4.71 -13.95
C MET A 1 -12.53 4.73 -12.61
N ALA A 2 -13.16 4.23 -11.54
CA ALA A 2 -12.46 4.13 -10.26
C ALA A 2 -11.23 3.25 -10.51
N GLN A 3 -10.04 3.83 -10.40
CA GLN A 3 -8.80 3.06 -10.42
C GLN A 3 -8.96 2.01 -9.31
N ASP A 4 -8.86 0.73 -9.66
CA ASP A 4 -9.06 -0.37 -8.71
C ASP A 4 -7.85 -0.44 -7.77
N THR A 5 -7.80 0.54 -6.87
CA THR A 5 -6.72 0.80 -5.94
C THR A 5 -6.57 -0.35 -4.94
N VAL A 6 -7.61 -1.17 -4.76
CA VAL A 6 -7.55 -2.42 -4.02
C VAL A 6 -6.64 -3.40 -4.76
N LEU A 7 -6.92 -3.69 -6.04
CA LEU A 7 -6.11 -4.63 -6.82
C LEU A 7 -4.67 -4.13 -7.01
N ILE A 8 -4.50 -2.84 -7.32
CA ILE A 8 -3.17 -2.23 -7.50
C ILE A 8 -2.40 -2.22 -6.17
N GLY A 9 -3.06 -1.85 -5.07
CA GLY A 9 -2.47 -1.82 -3.74
C GLY A 9 -2.08 -3.22 -3.26
N ALA A 10 -2.96 -4.21 -3.45
CA ALA A 10 -2.69 -5.60 -3.14
C ALA A 10 -1.52 -6.15 -3.97
N PHE A 11 -1.51 -5.91 -5.28
CA PHE A 11 -0.41 -6.32 -6.15
C PHE A 11 0.93 -5.73 -5.70
N ALA A 12 0.97 -4.43 -5.41
CA ALA A 12 2.19 -3.77 -4.91
C ALA A 12 2.64 -4.36 -3.56
N PHE A 13 1.71 -4.59 -2.63
CA PHE A 13 2.02 -5.19 -1.32
C PHE A 13 2.61 -6.59 -1.47
N PHE A 14 2.03 -7.45 -2.32
CA PHE A 14 2.54 -8.80 -2.55
C PHE A 14 3.88 -8.79 -3.29
N ALA A 15 4.08 -7.89 -4.26
CA ALA A 15 5.36 -7.75 -4.95
C ALA A 15 6.48 -7.35 -3.97
N ILE A 16 6.20 -6.42 -3.06
CA ILE A 16 7.13 -6.03 -1.99
C ILE A 16 7.37 -7.21 -1.04
N GLY A 17 6.32 -7.92 -0.62
CA GLY A 17 6.45 -9.12 0.22
C GLY A 17 7.34 -10.19 -0.42
N GLY A 18 7.18 -10.44 -1.72
CA GLY A 18 8.04 -11.35 -2.49
C GLY A 18 9.49 -10.88 -2.54
N ALA A 19 9.72 -9.58 -2.77
CA ALA A 19 11.07 -9.01 -2.73
C ALA A 19 11.72 -9.16 -1.35
N ILE A 20 10.97 -8.88 -0.28
CA ILE A 20 11.43 -9.07 1.11
C ILE A 20 11.78 -10.53 1.37
N TRP A 21 10.96 -11.48 0.92
CA TRP A 21 11.24 -12.89 1.07
C TRP A 21 12.55 -13.29 0.38
N LEU A 22 12.81 -12.79 -0.84
CA LEU A 22 14.08 -13.01 -1.53
C LEU A 22 15.27 -12.43 -0.75
N ILE A 23 15.12 -11.22 -0.19
CA ILE A 23 16.15 -10.58 0.64
C ILE A 23 16.41 -11.42 1.90
N LEU A 24 15.36 -11.89 2.58
CA LEU A 24 15.49 -12.71 3.78
C LEU A 24 16.20 -14.05 3.49
N ASN A 25 15.86 -14.71 2.38
CA ASN A 25 16.56 -15.94 1.97
C ASN A 25 18.06 -15.70 1.74
N ARG A 26 18.41 -14.61 1.04
CA ARG A 26 19.82 -14.22 0.83
C ARG A 26 20.52 -13.84 2.13
N LEU A 27 19.80 -13.18 3.04
CA LEU A 27 20.31 -12.76 4.34
C LEU A 27 20.67 -13.98 5.21
N GLN A 28 19.85 -15.03 5.17
CA GLN A 28 20.11 -16.26 5.94
C GLN A 28 21.41 -16.95 5.52
N THR A 29 21.72 -16.98 4.22
CA THR A 29 22.94 -17.59 3.68
C THR A 29 24.17 -16.68 3.70
N SER A 30 24.06 -15.44 4.18
CA SER A 30 25.18 -14.49 4.22
C SER A 30 26.09 -14.73 5.43
N ASP A 31 27.36 -14.36 5.33
CA ASP A 31 28.34 -14.41 6.43
C ASP A 31 28.24 -13.20 7.39
N LEU A 32 27.11 -12.48 7.36
CA LEU A 32 26.90 -11.33 8.24
C LEU A 32 26.78 -11.78 9.71
N PRO A 33 27.19 -10.94 10.68
CA PRO A 33 26.98 -11.22 12.08
C PRO A 33 25.50 -11.35 12.43
N ASP A 34 25.16 -12.26 13.34
CA ASP A 34 23.77 -12.55 13.74
C ASP A 34 23.01 -11.30 14.22
N ARG A 35 23.71 -10.38 14.90
CA ARG A 35 23.12 -9.12 15.36
C ARG A 35 22.64 -8.26 14.20
N VAL A 36 23.43 -8.20 13.13
CA VAL A 36 23.10 -7.43 11.92
C VAL A 36 21.96 -8.10 11.17
N LYS A 37 21.98 -9.43 11.02
CA LYS A 37 20.87 -10.18 10.42
C LYS A 37 19.55 -9.91 11.15
N ARG A 38 19.55 -9.93 12.48
CA ARG A 38 18.35 -9.60 13.29
C ARG A 38 17.85 -8.18 13.05
N LEU A 39 18.74 -7.19 13.06
CA LEU A 39 18.37 -5.80 12.81
C LEU A 39 17.74 -5.61 11.42
N ILE A 40 18.34 -6.22 10.38
CA ILE A 40 17.79 -6.18 9.03
C ILE A 40 16.41 -6.85 9.00
N THR A 41 16.25 -8.02 9.60
CA THR A 41 14.95 -8.71 9.67
C THR A 41 13.89 -7.84 10.34
N TYR A 42 14.19 -7.20 11.47
CA TYR A 42 13.25 -6.28 12.13
C TYR A 42 12.94 -5.05 11.28
N GLY A 43 13.94 -4.50 10.58
CA GLY A 43 13.74 -3.41 9.63
C GLY A 43 12.80 -3.79 8.49
N LEU A 44 12.99 -4.98 7.90
CA LEU A 44 12.12 -5.52 6.86
C LEU A 44 10.70 -5.77 7.36
N LEU A 45 10.55 -6.26 8.60
CA LEU A 45 9.24 -6.43 9.24
C LEU A 45 8.53 -5.09 9.43
N GLY A 46 9.25 -4.07 9.91
CA GLY A 46 8.74 -2.71 10.01
C GLY A 46 8.33 -2.13 8.66
N LEU A 47 9.11 -2.42 7.60
CA LEU A 47 8.80 -2.01 6.24
C LEU A 47 7.47 -2.63 5.75
N VAL A 48 7.22 -3.91 6.01
CA VAL A 48 5.92 -4.55 5.69
C VAL A 48 4.75 -3.78 6.32
N VAL A 49 4.87 -3.45 7.61
CA VAL A 49 3.84 -2.70 8.33
C VAL A 49 3.64 -1.32 7.73
N ALA A 50 4.72 -0.59 7.45
CA ALA A 50 4.66 0.73 6.85
C ALA A 50 3.98 0.72 5.46
N VAL A 51 4.31 -0.26 4.62
CA VAL A 51 3.69 -0.43 3.30
C VAL A 51 2.20 -0.75 3.44
N ALA A 52 1.80 -1.63 4.36
CA ALA A 52 0.39 -1.92 4.60
C ALA A 52 -0.40 -0.67 4.98
N ILE A 53 0.12 0.11 5.94
CA ILE A 53 -0.48 1.39 6.36
C ILE A 53 -0.60 2.35 5.17
N TYR A 54 0.45 2.48 4.37
CA TYR A 54 0.45 3.33 3.19
C TYR A 54 -0.64 2.92 2.18
N VAL A 55 -0.72 1.63 1.85
CA VAL A 55 -1.73 1.11 0.89
C VAL A 55 -3.15 1.38 1.39
N PHE A 56 -3.44 1.11 2.68
CA PHE A 56 -4.76 1.37 3.24
C PHE A 56 -5.10 2.85 3.29
N SER A 57 -4.14 3.70 3.66
CA SER A 57 -4.31 5.16 3.68
C SER A 57 -4.59 5.70 2.29
N TRP A 58 -3.81 5.26 1.29
CA TRP A 58 -3.98 5.65 -0.10
C TRP A 58 -5.33 5.20 -0.68
N HIS A 59 -5.73 3.96 -0.41
CA HIS A 59 -7.04 3.46 -0.82
C HIS A 59 -8.18 4.28 -0.18
N SER A 60 -8.11 4.56 1.12
CA SER A 60 -9.11 5.35 1.83
C SER A 60 -9.22 6.78 1.29
N GLN A 61 -8.11 7.44 1.03
CA GLN A 61 -8.09 8.79 0.44
C GLN A 61 -8.69 8.79 -0.96
N THR A 62 -8.27 7.85 -1.81
CA THR A 62 -8.80 7.73 -3.18
C THR A 62 -10.31 7.48 -3.17
N TYR A 63 -10.80 6.65 -2.25
CA TYR A 63 -12.23 6.44 -2.06
C TYR A 63 -12.94 7.75 -1.70
N LYS A 64 -12.48 8.48 -0.68
CA LYS A 64 -13.10 9.76 -0.26
C LYS A 64 -13.16 10.77 -1.40
N ASP A 65 -12.08 10.95 -2.14
CA ASP A 65 -12.01 11.91 -3.25
C ASP A 65 -13.02 11.59 -4.37
N ASN A 66 -13.18 10.30 -4.69
CA ASN A 66 -14.14 9.86 -5.70
C ASN A 66 -15.59 10.09 -5.24
N TYR A 67 -15.88 9.90 -3.95
CA TYR A 67 -17.19 10.19 -3.38
C TYR A 67 -17.51 11.68 -3.39
N THR A 68 -16.58 12.54 -2.96
CA THR A 68 -16.77 14.00 -2.96
C THR A 68 -16.98 14.56 -4.37
N LYS A 69 -16.26 14.04 -5.37
CA LYS A 69 -16.46 14.45 -6.78
C LYS A 69 -17.84 14.04 -7.28
N THR A 70 -18.27 12.82 -6.96
CA THR A 70 -19.58 12.30 -7.38
C THR A 70 -20.72 13.11 -6.77
N SER A 71 -20.65 13.45 -5.48
CA SER A 71 -21.68 14.28 -4.84
C SER A 71 -21.74 15.69 -5.43
N ALA A 72 -20.60 16.32 -5.69
CA ALA A 72 -20.56 17.65 -6.33
C ALA A 72 -21.20 17.65 -7.72
N VAL A 73 -20.94 16.61 -8.54
CA VAL A 73 -21.57 16.45 -9.85
C VAL A 73 -23.09 16.33 -9.72
N ILE A 74 -23.57 15.47 -8.81
CA ILE A 74 -25.01 15.27 -8.58
C ILE A 74 -25.67 16.58 -8.13
N THR A 75 -25.10 17.29 -7.16
CA THR A 75 -25.63 18.58 -6.70
C THR A 75 -25.69 19.61 -7.83
N SER A 76 -24.65 19.69 -8.68
CA SER A 76 -24.66 20.60 -9.82
C SER A 76 -25.73 20.26 -10.86
N ALA A 77 -26.01 18.98 -11.06
CA ALA A 77 -27.03 18.51 -12.00
C ALA A 77 -28.44 18.82 -11.48
N VAL A 78 -28.70 18.61 -10.19
CA VAL A 78 -29.98 18.96 -9.55
C VAL A 78 -30.24 20.47 -9.62
N ASN A 79 -29.25 21.30 -9.31
CA ASN A 79 -29.38 22.77 -9.42
C ASN A 79 -29.63 23.28 -10.83
N ARG A 80 -29.34 22.50 -11.88
CA ARG A 80 -29.63 22.88 -13.28
C ARG A 80 -31.05 22.50 -13.72
N LEU A 81 -31.75 21.69 -12.93
CA LEU A 81 -33.09 21.18 -13.25
C LEU A 81 -34.21 21.93 -12.51
N VAL A 82 -33.87 22.73 -11.51
CA VAL A 82 -34.76 23.61 -10.73
C VAL A 82 -34.54 25.05 -11.19
#